data_AF-A0A950TAJ9-F1
#
_entry.id   AF-A0A950TAJ9-F1
#
_cell.length_a   1.000
_cell.length_b   1.000
_cell.length_c   1.000
_cell.angle_alpha   90.00
_cell.angle_beta   90.00
_cell.angle_gamma   90.00
#
_symmetry.space_group_name_H-M   'P 1'
#
loop_
_entity.id
_entity.type
_entity.pdbx_description
1 polymer ?
#
loop_
_entity_poly.entity_id
_entity_poly.type
_entity_poly.pdbx_seq_one_letter_code
_entity_poly.pdbx_strand_id
1 'polypeptide(L)'
;TLLFKQPGQPQQILRTGLPYLSDEAKAATRLPAGHPEGFLEAFANVYRLAIADIRRVESGESPVGGYPTVYDGLRGMQFITKVVESSQKGGVWVEF
;
A
#
# COMPACT_ATOMS: atom_id res chain seq x y z
N THR A 1 -3.25 13.08 4.78
CA THR A 1 -4.58 13.20 5.40
C THR A 1 -5.54 12.29 4.68
N LEU A 2 -6.27 11.43 5.41
CA LEU A 2 -7.28 10.56 4.84
C LEU A 2 -8.67 11.05 5.25
N LEU A 3 -9.58 11.20 4.29
CA LEU A 3 -11.00 11.45 4.54
C LEU A 3 -11.72 10.11 4.56
N PHE A 4 -12.13 9.66 5.75
CA PHE A 4 -12.80 8.38 5.93
C PHE A 4 -14.32 8.59 6.02
N LYS A 5 -15.06 7.93 5.14
CA LYS A 5 -16.53 8.06 5.01
C LYS A 5 -17.18 6.69 5.11
N GLN A 6 -17.49 6.29 6.34
CA GLN A 6 -18.22 5.03 6.57
C GLN A 6 -19.73 5.25 6.32
N PRO A 7 -20.42 4.33 5.63
CA PRO A 7 -21.87 4.43 5.42
C PRO A 7 -22.62 4.59 6.75
N GLY A 8 -23.52 5.57 6.80
CA GLY A 8 -24.33 5.84 8.00
C GLY A 8 -23.60 6.55 9.14
N GLN A 9 -22.36 7.00 8.95
CA GLN A 9 -21.56 7.70 9.97
C GLN A 9 -21.10 9.08 9.48
N PRO A 10 -20.82 10.02 10.40
CA PRO A 10 -20.17 11.28 10.06
C PRO A 10 -18.80 11.05 9.40
N GLN A 11 -18.42 11.96 8.50
CA GLN A 11 -17.08 11.97 7.91
C GLN A 11 -16.01 12.14 9.01
N GLN A 12 -14.96 11.33 8.93
CA GLN A 12 -13.80 11.42 9.81
C GLN A 12 -12.57 11.90 9.02
N ILE A 13 -11.67 12.62 9.71
CA ILE A 13 -10.39 13.05 9.16
C ILE A 13 -9.29 12.33 9.95
N LEU A 14 -8.62 11.38 9.30
CA LEU A 14 -7.50 10.66 9.90
C LEU A 14 -6.18 11.32 9.47
N ARG A 15 -5.31 11.61 10.46
CA ARG A 15 -4.00 12.22 10.27
C ARG A 15 -2.90 11.26 10.73
N THR A 16 -1.82 11.21 9.97
CA THR A 16 -0.63 10.39 10.23
C THR A 16 0.01 10.74 11.58
N GLY A 17 0.64 9.75 12.22
CA GLY A 17 1.39 9.93 13.48
C GLY A 17 0.54 10.08 14.74
N LEU A 18 -0.78 9.88 14.67
CA LEU A 18 -1.67 9.99 15.84
C LEU A 18 -1.95 8.64 16.52
N PRO A 19 -2.26 8.65 17.84
CA PRO A 19 -2.35 7.42 18.64
C PRO A 19 -3.44 6.43 18.21
N TYR A 20 -4.51 6.94 17.58
CA TYR A 20 -5.65 6.15 17.12
C TYR A 20 -5.37 5.31 15.86
N LEU A 21 -4.20 5.47 15.24
CA LEU A 21 -3.81 4.67 14.08
C LEU A 21 -3.38 3.26 14.49
N SER A 22 -3.41 2.32 13.53
CA SER A 22 -2.89 0.97 13.75
C SER A 22 -1.37 0.99 13.96
N ASP A 23 -0.83 -0.09 14.53
CA ASP A 23 0.59 -0.19 14.81
C ASP A 23 1.43 -0.23 13.54
N GLU A 24 0.91 -0.79 12.45
CA GLU A 24 1.54 -0.77 11.13
C GLU A 24 1.66 0.65 10.58
N ALA A 25 0.60 1.45 10.70
CA ALA A 25 0.61 2.85 10.26
C ALA A 25 1.57 3.71 11.09
N LYS A 26 1.68 3.43 12.40
CA LYS A 26 2.66 4.07 13.28
C LYS A 26 4.09 3.68 12.90
N ALA A 27 4.36 2.40 12.63
CA ALA A 27 5.68 1.91 12.23
C ALA A 27 6.18 2.47 10.87
N ALA A 28 5.25 2.93 10.02
CA ALA A 28 5.54 3.58 8.74
C ALA A 28 5.79 5.09 8.84
N THR A 29 5.56 5.70 10.01
CA THR A 29 5.72 7.14 10.25
C THR A 29 7.11 7.42 10.85
N ARG A 30 7.84 8.45 10.37
CA ARG A 30 9.16 8.84 10.92
C ARG A 30 9.11 10.09 11.78
N LEU A 31 8.29 11.07 11.39
CA LEU A 31 8.21 12.37 12.06
C LEU A 31 6.99 12.47 12.97
N PRO A 32 7.05 13.26 14.06
CA PRO A 32 5.89 13.47 14.92
C PRO A 32 4.70 14.07 14.18
N ALA A 33 3.48 13.78 14.65
CA ALA A 33 2.25 14.31 14.09
C ALA A 33 2.32 15.83 13.86
N GLY A 34 1.86 16.28 12.69
CA GLY A 34 1.93 17.68 12.25
C GLY A 34 3.09 17.99 11.32
N HIS A 35 4.16 17.19 11.32
CA HIS A 35 5.24 17.30 10.34
C HIS A 35 4.85 16.54 9.06
N PRO A 36 4.89 17.19 7.89
CA PRO A 36 4.47 16.55 6.66
C PRO A 36 5.51 15.52 6.20
N GLU A 37 5.07 14.28 6.05
CA GLU A 37 5.72 13.26 5.24
C GLU A 37 4.99 13.14 3.90
N GLY A 38 5.67 12.65 2.88
CA GLY A 38 5.13 12.54 1.54
C GLY A 38 5.68 11.35 0.76
N PHE A 39 5.85 11.58 -0.54
CA PHE A 39 6.19 10.53 -1.50
C PHE A 39 7.54 9.85 -1.19
N LEU A 40 8.55 10.62 -0.78
CA LEU A 40 9.89 10.08 -0.50
C LEU A 40 9.87 9.15 0.72
N GLU A 41 9.18 9.53 1.79
CA GLU A 41 9.03 8.72 2.99
C GLU A 41 8.24 7.44 2.71
N ALA A 42 7.23 7.53 1.84
CA ALA A 42 6.46 6.37 1.38
C ALA A 42 7.33 5.38 0.59
N PHE A 43 8.14 5.88 -0.36
CA PHE A 43 9.10 5.04 -1.10
C PHE A 43 10.15 4.42 -0.18
N ALA A 44 10.68 5.20 0.76
CA ALA A 44 11.63 4.72 1.74
C ALA A 44 11.05 3.59 2.61
N ASN A 45 9.74 3.57 2.89
CA ASN A 45 9.09 2.46 3.59
C ASN A 45 9.14 1.15 2.78
N VAL A 46 8.87 1.20 1.48
CA VAL A 46 8.95 0.02 0.60
C VAL A 46 10.35 -0.55 0.60
N TYR A 47 11.36 0.29 0.37
CA TYR A 47 12.77 -0.15 0.35
C TYR A 47 13.22 -0.68 1.71
N ARG A 48 12.83 -0.03 2.81
CA ARG A 48 13.20 -0.47 4.17
C ARG A 48 12.70 -1.90 4.44
N LEU A 49 11.47 -2.20 4.07
CA LEU A 49 10.88 -3.52 4.30
C LEU A 49 11.51 -4.58 3.39
N ALA A 50 11.72 -4.27 2.11
CA ALA A 50 12.40 -5.18 1.18
C ALA A 50 13.84 -5.50 1.62
N ILE A 51 14.63 -4.49 2.03
CA ILE A 51 16.00 -4.69 2.51
C ILE A 51 16.03 -5.48 3.82
N ALA A 52 15.07 -5.25 4.72
CA ALA A 52 14.94 -6.03 5.94
C ALA A 52 14.74 -7.52 5.62
N ASP A 53 13.84 -7.84 4.69
CA ASP A 53 13.59 -9.22 4.29
C ASP A 53 14.75 -9.85 3.52
N ILE A 54 15.48 -9.10 2.68
CA ILE A 54 16.71 -9.59 2.04
C ILE A 54 17.70 -10.07 3.13
N ARG A 55 17.93 -9.26 4.17
CA ARG A 55 18.84 -9.61 5.26
C ARG A 55 18.35 -10.82 6.07
N ARG A 56 17.04 -10.94 6.28
CA ARG A 56 16.43 -12.11 6.96
C ARG A 56 16.66 -13.39 6.16
N VAL A 57 16.43 -13.34 4.85
CA VAL A 57 16.66 -14.50 3.99
C VAL A 57 18.14 -14.88 3.96
N GLU A 58 19.05 -13.90 3.91
CA GLU A 58 20.50 -14.14 4.00
C GLU A 58 20.91 -14.79 5.34
N SER A 59 20.21 -14.49 6.45
CA SER A 59 20.43 -15.14 7.75
C SER A 59 19.69 -16.47 7.92
N GLY A 60 18.99 -16.97 6.91
CA GLY A 60 18.21 -18.21 6.95
C GLY A 60 16.83 -18.07 7.61
N GLU A 61 16.35 -16.86 7.83
CA GLU A 61 15.02 -16.56 8.36
C GLU A 61 13.99 -16.31 7.25
N SER A 62 12.72 -16.58 7.53
CA SER A 62 11.63 -16.28 6.61
C SER A 62 11.36 -14.78 6.49
N PRO A 63 10.99 -14.28 5.29
CA PRO A 63 10.57 -12.89 5.08
C PRO A 63 9.25 -12.59 5.79
N VAL A 64 9.03 -11.32 6.15
CA VAL A 64 7.81 -10.82 6.80
C VAL A 64 6.86 -10.13 5.81
N GLY A 65 7.41 -9.50 4.76
CA GLY A 65 6.67 -8.80 3.71
C GLY A 65 6.36 -7.34 4.05
N GLY A 66 5.17 -6.88 3.63
CA GLY A 66 4.73 -5.49 3.77
C GLY A 66 5.11 -4.58 2.59
N TYR A 67 5.54 -5.16 1.48
CA TYR A 67 5.82 -4.48 0.21
C TYR A 67 5.24 -5.30 -0.96
N PRO A 68 5.03 -4.69 -2.14
CA PRO A 68 4.49 -5.40 -3.29
C PRO A 68 5.34 -6.60 -3.71
N THR A 69 4.67 -7.71 -4.00
CA THR A 69 5.28 -8.97 -4.45
C THR A 69 5.26 -9.08 -5.98
N VAL A 70 5.92 -10.12 -6.52
CA VAL A 70 5.84 -10.45 -7.96
C VAL A 70 4.41 -10.76 -8.40
N TYR A 71 3.59 -11.33 -7.53
CA TYR A 71 2.20 -11.65 -7.84
C TYR A 71 1.31 -10.41 -7.90
N ASP A 72 1.61 -9.36 -7.12
CA ASP A 72 0.95 -8.07 -7.25
C ASP A 72 1.26 -7.42 -8.60
N GLY A 73 2.51 -7.57 -9.07
CA GLY A 73 2.92 -7.17 -10.42
C GLY A 73 2.17 -7.94 -11.52
N LEU A 74 2.10 -9.28 -11.40
CA LEU A 74 1.33 -10.12 -12.32
C LEU A 74 -0.15 -9.72 -12.39
N ARG A 75 -0.77 -9.50 -11.24
CA ARG A 75 -2.16 -9.04 -11.15
C ARG A 75 -2.35 -7.69 -11.84
N GLY A 76 -1.39 -6.78 -11.70
CA GLY A 76 -1.39 -5.50 -12.41
C GLY A 76 -1.37 -5.67 -13.93
N MET A 77 -0.53 -6.57 -14.44
CA MET A 77 -0.48 -6.87 -15.88
C MET A 77 -1.78 -7.49 -16.38
N GLN A 78 -2.35 -8.44 -15.64
CA GLN A 78 -3.66 -9.03 -15.96
C GLN A 78 -4.74 -7.97 -16.01
N PHE A 79 -4.74 -7.02 -15.07
CA PHE A 79 -5.72 -5.93 -15.03
C PHE A 79 -5.63 -5.06 -16.29
N ILE A 80 -4.42 -4.66 -16.67
CA ILE A 80 -4.19 -3.89 -17.91
C ILE A 80 -4.74 -4.65 -19.12
N THR A 81 -4.44 -5.94 -19.24
CA THR A 81 -4.96 -6.77 -20.34
C THR A 81 -6.48 -6.81 -20.37
N LYS A 82 -7.14 -6.97 -19.22
CA LYS A 82 -8.61 -7.03 -19.13
C LYS A 82 -9.28 -5.69 -19.39
N VAL A 83 -8.68 -4.58 -18.97
CA VAL A 83 -9.16 -3.24 -19.31
C VAL A 83 -9.10 -2.99 -20.82
N VAL A 84 -8.00 -3.39 -21.48
CA VAL A 84 -7.88 -3.29 -22.93
C VAL A 84 -8.89 -4.19 -23.65
N GLU A 85 -9.06 -5.43 -23.19
CA GLU A 85 -10.08 -6.36 -23.71
C GLU A 85 -11.50 -5.77 -23.62
N SER A 86 -11.85 -5.23 -22.45
CA SER A 86 -13.14 -4.56 -22.23
C SER A 86 -13.35 -3.40 -23.20
N SER A 87 -12.34 -2.53 -23.36
CA SER A 87 -12.40 -1.39 -24.28
C SER A 87 -12.64 -1.82 -25.73
N GLN A 88 -11.93 -2.84 -26.20
CA GLN A 88 -12.10 -3.39 -27.56
C GLN A 88 -13.48 -4.03 -27.79
N LYS A 89 -14.11 -4.54 -26.72
CA LYS A 89 -15.46 -5.11 -26.75
C LYS A 89 -16.57 -4.07 -26.48
N GLY A 90 -16.25 -2.77 -26.48
CA GLY A 90 -17.23 -1.70 -26.28
C GLY A 90 -17.51 -1.35 -24.81
N GLY A 91 -16.56 -1.61 -23.91
CA GLY A 91 -16.66 -1.26 -22.48
C GLY A 91 -17.50 -2.23 -21.65
N VAL A 92 -17.60 -3.50 -22.07
CA VAL A 92 -18.35 -4.53 -21.35
C VAL A 92 -17.55 -5.14 -20.21
N TRP A 93 -18.25 -5.73 -19.23
CA TRP A 93 -17.61 -6.55 -18.21
C TRP A 93 -16.91 -7.76 -18.85
N VAL A 94 -15.69 -8.01 -18.41
CA VAL A 94 -14.88 -9.18 -18.80
C VAL A 94 -14.46 -9.93 -17.55
N GLU A 95 -14.31 -11.24 -17.66
CA GLU A 95 -13.85 -12.08 -16.55
C GLU A 95 -12.39 -11.75 -16.20
N PHE A 96 -12.11 -11.61 -14.89
CA PHE A 96 -10.82 -11.22 -14.32
C PHE A 96 -10.26 -12.30 -13.41
#